data_AF-A0A9W8MQU6-F1
#
_entry.id   AF-A0A9W8MQU6-F1
#
_cell.length_a   1.000
_cell.length_b   1.000
_cell.length_c   1.000
_cell.angle_alpha   90.00
_cell.angle_beta   90.00
_cell.angle_gamma   90.00
#
_symmetry.space_group_name_H-M   'P 1'
#
loop_
_entity.id
_entity.type
_entity.pdbx_description
1 polymer ?
#
loop_
_entity_poly.entity_id
_entity_poly.type
_entity_poly.pdbx_seq_one_letter_code
_entity_poly.pdbx_strand_id
1 'polypeptide(L)'
;MTSPLSITSIPPEVLGEIFTHASLNDADAPITIGSVSRTFHRTVRTTPPAWTNLKLKMREPADDGRCIRKAELWFTMAGACLVDLSVQMEMENVMEVALSLHAIGTPSGSTSTAPVKENIPAGWLGSSIVVLPDVLHNYAQCIRAFSLHTTNIAEARVFLSAMYSTPLLQGSIPSYPLRELELRTSSDGTRSPMTPRTHGQAACVTLPRLTNLERLNLVNHPVPLMCLSNVDNVRNLRQLKVVCPLRFAPIPAD
;
A
#
# COMPACT_ATOMS: atom_id res chain seq x y z
N MET A 1 -55.39 2.88 -4.36
CA MET A 1 -54.26 3.36 -3.51
C MET A 1 -53.21 2.27 -3.49
N THR A 2 -52.11 2.43 -4.21
CA THR A 2 -50.99 1.47 -4.22
C THR A 2 -50.06 1.82 -3.07
N SER A 3 -49.91 0.91 -2.10
CA SER A 3 -48.90 1.07 -1.05
C SER A 3 -47.52 1.23 -1.69
N PRO A 4 -46.68 2.17 -1.24
CA PRO A 4 -45.33 2.31 -1.78
C PRO A 4 -44.58 0.99 -1.60
N LEU A 5 -43.95 0.52 -2.66
CA LEU A 5 -43.09 -0.67 -2.61
C LEU A 5 -41.98 -0.42 -1.59
N SER A 6 -41.99 -1.19 -0.50
CA SER A 6 -40.91 -1.14 0.48
C SER A 6 -39.66 -1.75 -0.13
N ILE A 7 -38.53 -1.07 -0.04
CA ILE A 7 -37.23 -1.56 -0.53
C ILE A 7 -36.83 -2.90 0.11
N THR A 8 -37.38 -3.21 1.29
CA THR A 8 -37.16 -4.49 2.00
C THR A 8 -37.89 -5.68 1.37
N SER A 9 -38.78 -5.43 0.40
CA SER A 9 -39.46 -6.49 -0.37
C SER A 9 -38.61 -7.03 -1.53
N ILE A 10 -37.50 -6.35 -1.84
CA ILE A 10 -36.56 -6.78 -2.87
C ILE A 10 -35.83 -8.05 -2.37
N PRO A 11 -35.66 -9.09 -3.22
CA PRO A 11 -34.89 -10.27 -2.87
C PRO A 11 -33.45 -9.92 -2.45
N PRO A 12 -32.88 -10.63 -1.44
CA PRO A 12 -31.55 -10.32 -0.94
C PRO A 12 -30.45 -10.47 -1.99
N GLU A 13 -30.63 -11.31 -3.01
CA GLU A 13 -29.69 -11.49 -4.12
C GLU A 13 -29.59 -10.22 -4.97
N VAL A 14 -30.74 -9.60 -5.28
CA VAL A 14 -30.80 -8.35 -6.04
C VAL A 14 -30.23 -7.20 -5.21
N LEU A 15 -30.53 -7.16 -3.91
CA LEU A 15 -29.91 -6.19 -3.00
C LEU A 15 -28.38 -6.39 -2.93
N GLY A 16 -27.90 -7.63 -2.88
CA GLY A 16 -26.47 -7.94 -2.89
C GLY A 16 -25.76 -7.43 -4.14
N GLU A 17 -26.37 -7.59 -5.31
CA GLU A 17 -25.84 -7.05 -6.57
C GLU A 17 -25.79 -5.52 -6.55
N ILE A 18 -26.86 -4.87 -6.08
CA ILE A 18 -26.91 -3.41 -5.91
C ILE A 18 -25.79 -2.93 -4.96
N PHE A 19 -25.58 -3.64 -3.85
CA PHE A 19 -24.55 -3.28 -2.87
C PHE A 19 -23.14 -3.50 -3.41
N THR A 20 -22.95 -4.52 -4.25
CA THR A 20 -21.69 -4.75 -4.97
C THR A 20 -21.41 -3.61 -5.94
N HIS A 21 -22.40 -3.17 -6.72
CA HIS A 21 -22.24 -2.00 -7.57
C HIS A 21 -21.99 -0.70 -6.78
N ALA A 22 -22.63 -0.54 -5.62
CA ALA A 22 -22.38 0.59 -4.74
C ALA A 22 -20.92 0.60 -4.24
N SER A 23 -20.37 -0.57 -3.86
CA SER A 23 -19.01 -0.66 -3.35
C SER A 23 -17.91 -0.45 -4.40
N LEU A 24 -18.23 -0.61 -5.69
CA LEU A 24 -17.34 -0.21 -6.78
C LEU A 24 -17.16 1.31 -6.87
N ASN A 25 -18.18 2.08 -6.50
CA ASN A 25 -18.15 3.55 -6.55
C ASN A 25 -17.60 4.14 -5.25
N ASP A 26 -17.97 3.57 -4.11
CA ASP A 26 -17.49 3.97 -2.79
C ASP A 26 -17.09 2.72 -2.00
N ALA A 27 -15.78 2.58 -1.74
CA ALA A 27 -15.26 1.46 -0.98
C ALA A 27 -15.92 1.31 0.40
N ASP A 28 -16.39 2.40 1.02
CA ASP A 28 -17.05 2.38 2.33
C ASP A 28 -18.56 2.08 2.29
N ALA A 29 -19.14 1.94 1.09
CA ALA A 29 -20.56 1.65 0.89
C ALA A 29 -21.07 0.44 1.70
N PRO A 30 -20.35 -0.69 1.83
CA PRO A 30 -20.84 -1.83 2.59
C PRO A 30 -21.13 -1.51 4.07
N ILE A 31 -20.31 -0.65 4.69
CA ILE A 31 -20.53 -0.21 6.07
C ILE A 31 -21.75 0.71 6.15
N THR A 32 -21.83 1.72 5.28
CA THR A 32 -22.89 2.73 5.33
C THR A 32 -24.25 2.10 5.02
N ILE A 33 -24.33 1.25 4.00
CA ILE A 33 -25.54 0.48 3.64
C ILE A 33 -25.96 -0.44 4.80
N GLY A 34 -24.99 -1.16 5.40
CA GLY A 34 -25.25 -2.04 6.53
C GLY A 34 -25.74 -1.33 7.80
N SER A 35 -25.60 -0.01 7.89
CA SER A 35 -26.11 0.79 9.01
C SER A 35 -27.59 1.20 8.87
N VAL A 36 -28.17 1.09 7.67
CA VAL A 36 -29.54 1.57 7.37
C VAL A 36 -30.62 0.68 7.99
N SER A 37 -30.49 -0.64 7.87
CA SER A 37 -31.47 -1.60 8.39
C SER A 37 -30.86 -2.97 8.68
N ARG A 38 -31.52 -3.78 9.50
CA ARG A 38 -31.07 -5.16 9.80
C ARG A 38 -31.03 -6.05 8.56
N THR A 39 -31.98 -5.88 7.64
CA THR A 39 -32.01 -6.62 6.38
C THR A 39 -30.79 -6.26 5.53
N PHE A 40 -30.48 -4.97 5.40
CA PHE A 40 -29.33 -4.51 4.62
C PHE A 40 -28.02 -4.97 5.24
N HIS A 41 -27.91 -4.87 6.58
CA HIS A 41 -26.78 -5.39 7.34
C HIS A 41 -26.55 -6.89 7.07
N ARG A 42 -27.61 -7.69 7.13
CA ARG A 42 -27.51 -9.13 6.88
C ARG A 42 -27.09 -9.39 5.43
N THR A 43 -27.78 -8.81 4.47
CA THR A 43 -27.51 -9.00 3.05
C THR A 43 -26.07 -8.64 2.70
N VAL A 44 -25.62 -7.42 3.05
CA VAL A 44 -24.25 -6.98 2.73
C VAL A 44 -23.19 -7.89 3.35
N ARG A 45 -23.43 -8.40 4.56
CA ARG A 45 -22.50 -9.33 5.22
C ARG A 45 -22.48 -10.73 4.61
N THR A 46 -23.55 -11.14 3.94
CA THR A 46 -23.62 -12.41 3.22
C THR A 46 -23.25 -12.27 1.74
N THR A 47 -22.79 -11.10 1.30
CA THR A 47 -22.39 -10.83 -0.09
C THR A 47 -20.89 -10.49 -0.16
N PRO A 48 -19.98 -11.50 -0.20
CA PRO A 48 -18.54 -11.27 -0.26
C PRO A 48 -18.06 -10.34 -1.39
N PRO A 49 -18.64 -10.38 -2.62
CA PRO A 49 -18.26 -9.44 -3.69
C PRO A 49 -18.40 -7.96 -3.32
N ALA A 50 -19.29 -7.59 -2.40
CA ALA A 50 -19.42 -6.22 -1.95
C ALA A 50 -18.17 -5.72 -1.20
N TRP A 51 -17.31 -6.62 -0.70
CA TRP A 51 -16.14 -6.33 0.12
C TRP A 51 -14.81 -6.44 -0.65
N THR A 52 -14.83 -6.56 -1.98
CA THR A 52 -13.61 -6.74 -2.78
C THR A 52 -12.88 -5.45 -3.12
N ASN A 53 -13.37 -4.28 -2.70
CA ASN A 53 -12.69 -3.01 -2.88
C ASN A 53 -12.37 -2.39 -1.51
N LEU A 54 -11.09 -2.31 -1.18
CA LEU A 54 -10.60 -1.78 0.10
C LEU A 54 -9.77 -0.53 -0.14
N LYS A 55 -10.18 0.58 0.46
CA LYS A 55 -9.40 1.83 0.49
C LYS A 55 -8.99 2.18 1.92
N LEU A 56 -7.68 2.28 2.14
CA LEU A 56 -7.05 2.68 3.39
C LEU A 56 -6.39 4.05 3.21
N LYS A 57 -6.59 4.95 4.18
CA LYS A 57 -6.00 6.28 4.20
C LYS A 57 -5.30 6.48 5.53
N MET A 58 -3.99 6.70 5.48
CA MET A 58 -3.14 6.94 6.63
C MET A 58 -2.60 8.36 6.53
N ARG A 59 -3.09 9.25 7.39
CA ARG A 59 -2.57 10.63 7.48
C ARG A 59 -1.62 10.75 8.63
N GLU A 60 -1.99 10.13 9.75
CA GLU A 60 -1.21 10.15 10.98
C GLU A 60 -0.86 8.72 11.41
N PRO A 61 0.23 8.53 12.17
CA PRO A 61 0.52 7.22 12.78
C PRO A 61 -0.63 6.66 13.62
N ALA A 62 -1.44 7.53 14.24
CA ALA A 62 -2.62 7.12 15.01
C ALA A 62 -3.72 6.44 14.15
N ASP A 63 -3.73 6.67 12.84
CA ASP A 63 -4.69 6.04 11.91
C ASP A 63 -4.39 4.55 11.67
N ASP A 64 -3.19 4.08 12.02
CA ASP A 64 -2.73 2.71 11.76
C ASP A 64 -3.70 1.67 12.35
N GLY A 65 -4.08 1.84 13.62
CA GLY A 65 -5.02 0.94 14.28
C GLY A 65 -6.42 0.95 13.64
N ARG A 66 -6.87 2.08 13.08
CA ARG A 66 -8.15 2.15 12.35
C ARG A 66 -8.04 1.43 11.00
N CYS A 67 -6.94 1.62 10.28
CA CYS A 67 -6.69 0.96 9.00
C CYS A 67 -6.57 -0.56 9.16
N ILE A 68 -5.89 -1.02 10.22
CA ILE A 68 -5.76 -2.44 10.56
C ILE A 68 -7.14 -3.08 10.79
N ARG A 69 -7.96 -2.51 11.69
CA ARG A 69 -9.32 -3.04 11.95
C ARG A 69 -10.19 -3.06 10.69
N LYS A 70 -10.04 -2.04 9.83
CA LYS A 70 -10.74 -1.98 8.55
C LYS A 70 -10.26 -3.07 7.61
N ALA A 71 -8.95 -3.27 7.46
CA ALA A 71 -8.40 -4.31 6.61
C ALA A 71 -8.84 -5.70 7.06
N GLU A 72 -8.73 -6.01 8.36
CA GLU A 72 -9.17 -7.29 8.94
C GLU A 72 -10.65 -7.54 8.66
N LEU A 73 -11.51 -6.54 8.85
CA LEU A 73 -12.93 -6.65 8.52
C LEU A 73 -13.12 -6.97 7.04
N TRP A 74 -12.47 -6.25 6.12
CA TRP A 74 -12.63 -6.48 4.68
C TRP A 74 -12.20 -7.88 4.27
N PHE A 75 -11.01 -8.31 4.68
CA PHE A 75 -10.52 -9.65 4.33
C PHE A 75 -11.36 -10.76 4.97
N THR A 76 -11.90 -10.53 6.18
CA THR A 76 -12.86 -11.46 6.81
C THR A 76 -14.16 -11.56 6.01
N MET A 77 -14.70 -10.44 5.56
CA MET A 77 -15.99 -10.38 4.87
C MET A 77 -15.89 -10.81 3.39
N ALA A 78 -14.78 -10.54 2.73
CA ALA A 78 -14.51 -10.99 1.36
C ALA A 78 -14.30 -12.51 1.27
N GLY A 79 -13.89 -13.16 2.37
CA GLY A 79 -13.70 -14.61 2.42
C GLY A 79 -12.67 -15.09 1.41
N ALA A 80 -13.10 -15.88 0.42
CA ALA A 80 -12.24 -16.39 -0.64
C ALA A 80 -12.10 -15.44 -1.85
N CYS A 81 -12.84 -14.33 -1.88
CA CYS A 81 -12.75 -13.37 -2.96
C CYS A 81 -11.44 -12.58 -2.87
N LEU A 82 -10.82 -12.32 -4.02
CA LEU A 82 -9.66 -11.45 -4.08
C LEU A 82 -10.08 -9.98 -3.95
N VAL A 83 -9.26 -9.20 -3.26
CA VAL A 83 -9.49 -7.79 -2.93
C VAL A 83 -8.57 -6.90 -3.76
N ASP A 84 -9.13 -5.81 -4.24
CA ASP A 84 -8.42 -4.67 -4.79
C ASP A 84 -8.14 -3.69 -3.65
N LEU A 85 -6.85 -3.56 -3.30
CA LEU A 85 -6.39 -2.75 -2.18
C LEU A 85 -5.79 -1.44 -2.68
N SER A 86 -6.28 -0.32 -2.13
CA SER A 86 -5.70 1.01 -2.32
C SER A 86 -5.27 1.58 -0.98
N VAL A 87 -3.98 1.91 -0.84
CA VAL A 87 -3.40 2.52 0.37
C VAL A 87 -2.88 3.90 0.01
N GLN A 88 -3.34 4.91 0.74
CA GLN A 88 -2.89 6.29 0.61
C GLN A 88 -2.20 6.72 1.90
N MET A 89 -0.93 7.12 1.80
CA MET A 89 -0.10 7.59 2.90
C MET A 89 0.22 9.07 2.70
N GLU A 90 -0.21 9.89 3.64
CA GLU A 90 -0.02 11.33 3.70
C GLU A 90 0.72 11.69 5.00
N MET A 91 1.87 11.05 5.25
CA MET A 91 2.64 11.30 6.48
C MET A 91 3.50 12.55 6.31
N GLU A 92 3.06 13.67 6.90
CA GLU A 92 3.90 14.85 7.03
C GLU A 92 5.03 14.59 8.05
N ASN A 93 6.29 14.66 7.60
CA ASN A 93 7.51 14.73 8.42
C ASN A 93 7.93 13.54 9.32
N VAL A 94 7.20 12.43 9.39
CA VAL A 94 7.55 11.35 10.36
C VAL A 94 8.75 10.49 9.92
N MET A 95 9.01 10.36 8.61
CA MET A 95 9.96 9.35 8.11
C MET A 95 11.43 9.81 7.96
N GLU A 96 11.72 11.10 8.15
CA GLU A 96 13.11 11.60 8.17
C GLU A 96 13.92 10.97 9.32
N VAL A 97 13.23 10.61 10.42
CA VAL A 97 13.82 9.97 11.59
C VAL A 97 14.15 8.49 11.34
N ALA A 98 13.26 7.74 10.67
CA ALA A 98 13.42 6.30 10.46
C ALA A 98 14.53 5.96 9.45
N LEU A 99 14.73 6.79 8.41
CA LEU A 99 15.78 6.58 7.42
C LEU A 99 17.18 6.81 7.98
N SER A 100 17.31 7.69 8.97
CA SER A 100 18.58 7.96 9.66
C SER A 100 19.08 6.72 10.45
N LEU A 101 18.17 5.87 10.91
CA LEU A 101 18.49 4.69 11.71
C LEU A 101 19.02 3.51 10.88
N HIS A 102 18.56 3.35 9.63
CA HIS A 102 19.04 2.29 8.75
C HIS A 102 20.45 2.53 8.18
N ALA A 103 20.94 3.78 8.17
CA ALA A 103 22.28 4.11 7.67
C ALA A 103 23.41 3.71 8.63
N ILE A 104 23.10 3.41 9.90
CA ILE A 104 24.10 3.13 10.95
C ILE A 104 24.54 1.64 10.95
N GLY A 105 23.87 0.78 10.17
CA GLY A 105 24.04 -0.68 10.23
C GLY A 105 25.07 -1.32 9.31
N THR A 106 25.80 -0.57 8.48
CA THR A 106 26.91 -1.16 7.69
C THR A 106 28.20 -1.14 8.51
N PRO A 107 28.72 -2.30 8.98
CA PRO A 107 30.01 -2.37 9.66
C PRO A 107 31.13 -2.09 8.66
N SER A 108 31.43 -0.80 8.46
CA SER A 108 32.64 -0.39 7.78
C SER A 108 33.80 -0.61 8.76
N GLY A 109 34.67 -1.56 8.44
CA GLY A 109 35.75 -2.06 9.31
C GLY A 109 36.89 -1.06 9.53
N SER A 110 36.59 0.08 10.16
CA SER A 110 37.61 1.00 10.67
C SER A 110 37.69 0.91 12.18
N THR A 111 38.76 0.30 12.67
CA THR A 111 39.18 0.30 14.07
C THR A 111 39.50 1.74 14.50
N SER A 112 38.53 2.45 15.09
CA SER A 112 38.80 3.72 15.76
C SER A 112 38.08 3.77 17.10
N THR A 113 38.88 3.62 18.15
CA THR A 113 38.49 3.63 19.56
C THR A 113 38.33 5.05 20.06
N ALA A 114 37.11 5.59 19.99
CA ALA A 114 36.72 6.77 20.78
C ALA A 114 35.23 6.66 21.19
N PRO A 115 34.92 6.55 22.50
CA PRO A 115 33.55 6.44 22.98
C PRO A 115 32.87 7.81 23.00
N VAL A 116 32.16 8.15 21.92
CA VAL A 116 31.23 9.29 21.92
C VAL A 116 29.92 8.83 22.57
N LYS A 117 29.63 9.35 23.77
CA LYS A 117 28.35 9.19 24.46
C LYS A 117 27.31 10.13 23.83
N GLU A 118 26.70 9.73 22.72
CA GLU A 118 25.48 10.40 22.22
C GLU A 118 24.27 9.91 23.00
N ASN A 119 23.65 10.83 23.76
CA ASN A 119 22.37 10.62 24.44
C ASN A 119 21.24 10.63 23.42
N ILE A 120 21.03 9.50 22.74
CA ILE A 120 19.81 9.29 21.96
C ILE A 120 18.72 8.82 22.93
N PRO A 121 17.58 9.52 23.06
CA PRO A 121 16.50 9.12 23.96
C PRO A 121 15.99 7.72 23.58
N ALA A 122 16.16 6.77 24.50
CA ALA A 122 15.91 5.33 24.32
C ALA A 122 14.45 4.92 24.06
N GLY A 123 13.54 5.87 23.77
CA GLY A 123 12.11 5.62 23.54
C GLY A 123 11.66 5.61 22.09
N TRP A 124 12.50 5.99 21.12
CA TRP A 124 12.07 6.24 19.72
C TRP A 124 12.60 5.22 18.69
N LEU A 125 13.48 4.31 19.10
CA LEU A 125 14.21 3.41 18.21
C LEU A 125 13.58 2.01 18.03
N GLY A 126 12.51 1.68 18.77
CA GLY A 126 12.07 0.29 18.94
C GLY A 126 10.74 -0.10 18.29
N SER A 127 9.99 0.84 17.71
CA SER A 127 8.66 0.53 17.18
C SER A 127 8.59 1.04 15.74
N SER A 128 8.64 0.10 14.80
CA SER A 128 8.21 0.34 13.42
C SER A 128 6.87 1.09 13.48
N ILE A 129 6.86 2.37 13.12
CA ILE A 129 5.74 3.30 13.34
C ILE A 129 4.48 2.88 12.55
N VAL A 130 4.61 1.90 11.66
CA VAL A 130 3.53 1.42 10.80
C VAL A 130 3.47 -0.11 10.89
N VAL A 131 2.43 -0.63 11.54
CA VAL A 131 2.17 -2.07 11.69
C VAL A 131 1.27 -2.59 10.57
N LEU A 132 0.54 -1.69 9.88
CA LEU A 132 -0.33 -2.08 8.77
C LEU A 132 0.33 -2.95 7.69
N PRO A 133 1.56 -2.67 7.17
CA PRO A 133 2.19 -3.53 6.17
C PRO A 133 2.36 -4.98 6.64
N ASP A 134 2.69 -5.17 7.92
CA ASP A 134 2.89 -6.49 8.52
C ASP A 134 1.55 -7.23 8.65
N VAL A 135 0.46 -6.52 8.97
CA VAL A 135 -0.88 -7.09 8.97
C VAL A 135 -1.30 -7.48 7.54
N LEU A 136 -1.07 -6.59 6.57
CA LEU A 136 -1.41 -6.82 5.17
C LEU A 136 -0.60 -7.96 4.55
N HIS A 137 0.61 -8.24 5.05
CA HIS A 137 1.40 -9.40 4.65
C HIS A 137 0.62 -10.71 4.84
N ASN A 138 -0.12 -10.85 5.95
CA ASN A 138 -0.94 -12.03 6.23
C ASN A 138 -2.09 -12.22 5.22
N TYR A 139 -2.47 -11.14 4.52
CA TYR A 139 -3.53 -11.13 3.52
C TYR A 139 -3.01 -11.01 2.09
N ALA A 140 -1.70 -11.02 1.87
CA ALA A 140 -1.10 -10.83 0.54
C ALA A 140 -1.58 -11.86 -0.50
N GLN A 141 -2.01 -13.05 -0.05
CA GLN A 141 -2.60 -14.10 -0.89
C GLN A 141 -4.04 -13.82 -1.33
N CYS A 142 -4.69 -12.81 -0.75
CA CYS A 142 -6.04 -12.41 -1.10
C CYS A 142 -6.06 -11.11 -1.91
N ILE A 143 -4.90 -10.55 -2.31
CA ILE A 143 -4.83 -9.25 -2.99
C ILE A 143 -4.63 -9.46 -4.49
N ARG A 144 -5.60 -9.01 -5.30
CA ARG A 144 -5.56 -9.07 -6.76
C ARG A 144 -4.92 -7.83 -7.37
N ALA A 145 -5.30 -6.66 -6.90
CA ALA A 145 -4.78 -5.38 -7.36
C ALA A 145 -4.30 -4.59 -6.15
N PHE A 146 -3.14 -3.94 -6.27
CA PHE A 146 -2.58 -3.12 -5.21
C PHE A 146 -2.19 -1.74 -5.76
N SER A 147 -2.75 -0.69 -5.18
CA SER A 147 -2.39 0.69 -5.43
C SER A 147 -1.83 1.30 -4.15
N LEU A 148 -0.62 1.85 -4.24
CA LEU A 148 0.07 2.52 -3.16
C LEU A 148 0.37 3.97 -3.57
N HIS A 149 -0.21 4.91 -2.84
CA HIS A 149 0.06 6.34 -2.97
C HIS A 149 0.83 6.83 -1.74
N THR A 150 2.05 7.33 -1.93
CA THR A 150 2.91 7.84 -0.85
C THR A 150 3.35 9.27 -1.13
N THR A 151 3.97 9.93 -0.14
CA THR A 151 4.55 11.26 -0.34
C THR A 151 5.93 11.19 -0.97
N ASN A 152 6.66 10.10 -0.71
CA ASN A 152 8.00 9.89 -1.23
C ASN A 152 8.26 8.41 -1.60
N ILE A 153 9.34 8.18 -2.35
CA ILE A 153 9.73 6.85 -2.84
C ILE A 153 10.22 5.95 -1.70
N ALA A 154 10.84 6.53 -0.66
CA ALA A 154 11.38 5.75 0.44
C ALA A 154 10.25 5.07 1.24
N GLU A 155 9.13 5.77 1.46
CA GLU A 155 7.91 5.22 2.05
C GLU A 155 7.39 4.03 1.26
N ALA A 156 7.24 4.19 -0.06
CA ALA A 156 6.75 3.11 -0.92
C ALA A 156 7.66 1.88 -0.83
N ARG A 157 8.98 2.09 -0.80
CA ARG A 157 9.97 1.02 -0.65
C ARG A 157 9.81 0.29 0.68
N VAL A 158 9.77 1.02 1.80
CA VAL A 158 9.64 0.45 3.15
C VAL A 158 8.34 -0.34 3.25
N PHE A 159 7.23 0.26 2.81
CA PHE A 159 5.90 -0.37 2.85
C PHE A 159 5.86 -1.68 2.05
N LEU A 160 6.34 -1.66 0.80
CA LEU A 160 6.41 -2.86 -0.04
C LEU A 160 7.33 -3.93 0.54
N SER A 161 8.47 -3.53 1.10
CA SER A 161 9.42 -4.47 1.67
C SER A 161 8.85 -5.21 2.88
N ALA A 162 8.09 -4.50 3.73
CA ALA A 162 7.43 -5.12 4.88
C ALA A 162 6.29 -6.03 4.42
N MET A 163 5.41 -5.54 3.54
CA MET A 163 4.25 -6.29 3.04
C MET A 163 4.61 -7.55 2.26
N TYR A 164 5.75 -7.58 1.57
CA TYR A 164 6.21 -8.73 0.79
C TYR A 164 7.58 -9.24 1.27
N SER A 165 7.74 -9.30 2.58
CA SER A 165 8.93 -9.87 3.21
C SER A 165 9.17 -11.30 2.71
N THR A 166 10.35 -11.56 2.12
CA THR A 166 10.73 -12.91 1.67
C THR A 166 11.23 -13.71 2.87
N PRO A 167 10.57 -14.80 3.28
CA PRO A 167 11.10 -15.65 4.34
C PRO A 167 12.39 -16.32 3.85
N LEU A 168 13.52 -16.02 4.51
CA LEU A 168 14.85 -16.55 4.14
C LEU A 168 14.99 -18.07 4.34
N LEU A 169 14.06 -18.72 5.02
CA LEU A 169 14.23 -20.07 5.58
C LEU A 169 13.20 -21.11 5.10
N GLN A 170 12.21 -20.74 4.28
CA GLN A 170 11.22 -21.69 3.76
C GLN A 170 11.44 -21.93 2.26
N GLY A 171 11.77 -23.18 1.90
CA GLY A 171 12.15 -23.58 0.54
C GLY A 171 11.06 -23.44 -0.54
N SER A 172 9.86 -22.97 -0.21
CA SER A 172 8.83 -22.62 -1.20
C SER A 172 8.67 -21.12 -1.28
N ILE A 173 8.97 -20.56 -2.45
CA ILE A 173 8.74 -19.14 -2.74
C ILE A 173 7.22 -18.91 -2.80
N PRO A 174 6.65 -18.01 -1.99
CA PRO A 174 5.22 -17.72 -2.04
C PRO A 174 4.85 -17.17 -3.43
N SER A 175 3.78 -17.72 -4.01
CA SER A 175 3.17 -17.17 -5.23
C SER A 175 2.07 -16.22 -4.82
N TYR A 176 2.10 -14.97 -5.27
CA TYR A 176 1.06 -13.99 -4.97
C TYR A 176 0.11 -13.86 -6.18
N PRO A 177 -1.22 -13.79 -5.98
CA PRO A 177 -2.18 -13.63 -7.08
C PRO A 177 -2.27 -12.20 -7.62
N LEU A 178 -1.37 -11.31 -7.18
CA LEU A 178 -1.34 -9.91 -7.57
C LEU A 178 -1.14 -9.77 -9.09
N ARG A 179 -2.11 -9.15 -9.77
CA ARG A 179 -2.13 -8.89 -11.21
C ARG A 179 -1.87 -7.44 -11.56
N GLU A 180 -2.22 -6.52 -10.68
CA GLU A 180 -2.07 -5.09 -10.93
C GLU A 180 -1.31 -4.43 -9.77
N LEU A 181 -0.29 -3.66 -10.10
CA LEU A 181 0.47 -2.86 -9.14
C LEU A 181 0.53 -1.41 -9.63
N GLU A 182 0.04 -0.48 -8.82
CA GLU A 182 0.17 0.95 -9.03
C GLU A 182 0.99 1.58 -7.91
N LEU A 183 2.10 2.23 -8.26
CA LEU A 183 2.90 3.02 -7.33
C LEU A 183 2.83 4.48 -7.74
N ARG A 184 2.32 5.31 -6.85
CA ARG A 184 2.21 6.76 -7.04
C ARG A 184 2.93 7.48 -5.93
N THR A 185 3.76 8.45 -6.27
CA THR A 185 4.26 9.43 -5.29
C THR A 185 3.65 10.79 -5.56
N SER A 186 3.31 11.55 -4.51
CA SER A 186 2.80 12.90 -4.66
C SER A 186 3.91 13.85 -5.15
N SER A 187 3.59 14.77 -6.06
CA SER A 187 4.49 15.84 -6.49
C SER A 187 4.64 16.95 -5.46
N ASP A 188 3.69 17.03 -4.53
CA ASP A 188 3.41 18.21 -3.72
C ASP A 188 4.07 18.14 -2.34
N GLY A 189 4.76 17.03 -2.04
CA GLY A 189 5.57 16.92 -0.83
C GLY A 189 6.54 18.09 -0.78
N THR A 190 6.38 18.95 0.24
CA THR A 190 7.24 20.09 0.55
C THR A 190 8.67 19.66 0.36
N ARG A 191 9.29 20.13 -0.72
CA ARG A 191 10.62 19.69 -1.10
C ARG A 191 11.56 20.10 0.02
N SER A 192 11.97 19.13 0.84
CA SER A 192 13.22 19.29 1.57
C SER A 192 14.26 19.68 0.50
N PRO A 193 14.94 20.83 0.64
CA PRO A 193 15.82 21.37 -0.37
C PRO A 193 16.76 20.24 -0.79
N MET A 194 16.69 19.87 -2.08
CA MET A 194 17.50 18.78 -2.61
C MET A 194 18.95 19.14 -2.32
N THR A 195 19.51 18.57 -1.25
CA THR A 195 20.93 18.53 -1.04
C THR A 195 21.50 17.90 -2.31
N PRO A 196 22.53 18.50 -2.93
CA PRO A 196 23.08 18.04 -4.19
C PRO A 196 23.41 16.56 -4.06
N ARG A 197 22.60 15.72 -4.70
CA ARG A 197 22.72 14.27 -4.65
C ARG A 197 24.09 13.93 -5.20
N THR A 198 25.00 13.49 -4.33
CA THR A 198 26.12 12.65 -4.74
C THR A 198 25.54 11.51 -5.57
N HIS A 199 26.00 11.38 -6.81
CA HIS A 199 25.46 10.54 -7.88
C HIS A 199 25.47 9.00 -7.61
N GLY A 200 25.54 8.56 -6.35
CA GLY A 200 25.87 7.19 -5.98
C GLY A 200 24.73 6.17 -6.06
N GLN A 201 23.52 6.46 -5.57
CA GLN A 201 22.46 5.45 -5.51
C GLN A 201 21.09 6.13 -5.53
N ALA A 202 20.42 6.12 -6.68
CA ALA A 202 19.00 6.43 -6.72
C ALA A 202 18.27 5.36 -5.88
N ALA A 203 17.49 5.79 -4.89
CA ALA A 203 16.70 4.89 -4.07
C ALA A 203 15.70 4.16 -4.99
N CYS A 204 16.03 2.92 -5.34
CA CYS A 204 15.20 2.10 -6.19
C CYS A 204 14.27 1.25 -5.33
N VAL A 205 13.01 1.12 -5.75
CA VAL A 205 12.09 0.16 -5.14
C VAL A 205 12.39 -1.20 -5.74
N THR A 206 12.74 -2.17 -4.87
CA THR A 206 12.85 -3.57 -5.26
C THR A 206 11.46 -4.18 -5.21
N LEU A 207 11.01 -4.76 -6.33
CA LEU A 207 9.74 -5.48 -6.34
C LEU A 207 9.95 -6.92 -5.88
N PRO A 208 9.04 -7.47 -5.05
CA PRO A 208 9.01 -8.89 -4.72
C PRO A 208 8.74 -9.72 -5.99
N ARG A 209 8.84 -11.06 -5.89
CA ARG A 209 8.51 -11.94 -7.01
C ARG A 209 6.98 -11.99 -7.20
N LEU A 210 6.47 -11.30 -8.21
CA LEU A 210 5.06 -11.15 -8.55
C LEU A 210 4.81 -11.86 -9.89
N THR A 211 4.80 -13.19 -9.85
CA THR A 211 4.72 -14.04 -11.05
C THR A 211 3.45 -13.80 -11.87
N ASN A 212 2.37 -13.32 -11.28
CA ASN A 212 1.09 -13.06 -11.95
C ASN A 212 0.89 -11.58 -12.36
N LEU A 213 1.91 -10.74 -12.23
CA LEU A 213 1.77 -9.30 -12.51
C LEU A 213 1.52 -9.07 -14.00
N GLU A 214 0.33 -8.56 -14.33
CA GLU A 214 -0.11 -8.24 -15.69
C GLU A 214 0.01 -6.73 -15.99
N ARG A 215 -0.16 -5.87 -14.99
CA ARG A 215 -0.15 -4.41 -15.15
C ARG A 215 0.71 -3.74 -14.09
N LEU A 216 1.62 -2.88 -14.53
CA LEU A 216 2.46 -2.05 -13.67
C LEU A 216 2.29 -0.58 -14.04
N ASN A 217 1.78 0.22 -13.12
CA ASN A 217 1.61 1.67 -13.27
C ASN A 217 2.51 2.40 -12.28
N LEU A 218 3.38 3.27 -12.79
CA LEU A 218 4.35 4.05 -12.03
C LEU A 218 4.11 5.52 -12.28
N VAL A 219 3.74 6.26 -11.24
CA VAL A 219 3.48 7.70 -11.32
C VAL A 219 4.44 8.42 -10.37
N ASN A 220 5.26 9.32 -10.90
CA ASN A 220 6.34 9.99 -10.16
C ASN A 220 7.34 9.00 -9.52
N HIS A 221 7.48 7.81 -10.08
CA HIS A 221 8.29 6.75 -9.52
C HIS A 221 9.40 6.35 -10.52
N PRO A 222 10.67 6.20 -10.10
CA PRO A 222 11.67 5.58 -10.97
C PRO A 222 11.22 4.18 -11.32
N VAL A 223 11.53 3.74 -12.54
CA VAL A 223 11.33 2.35 -12.95
C VAL A 223 12.09 1.47 -11.97
N PRO A 224 11.42 0.57 -11.23
CA PRO A 224 12.08 -0.41 -10.40
C PRO A 224 13.18 -1.08 -11.22
N LEU A 225 14.34 -1.29 -10.61
CA LEU A 225 15.30 -2.23 -11.12
C LEU A 225 14.61 -3.57 -11.02
N MET A 226 13.87 -3.93 -12.07
CA MET A 226 13.42 -5.28 -12.35
C MET A 226 14.71 -6.02 -12.68
N CYS A 227 15.51 -6.27 -11.64
CA CYS A 227 16.85 -6.77 -11.76
C CYS A 227 16.81 -7.99 -12.67
N LEU A 228 17.82 -8.08 -13.53
CA LEU A 228 18.07 -9.17 -14.47
C LEU A 228 17.96 -10.59 -13.84
N SER A 229 17.96 -10.67 -12.50
CA SER A 229 17.77 -11.88 -11.71
C SER A 229 16.31 -12.32 -11.50
N ASN A 230 15.31 -11.44 -11.71
CA ASN A 230 13.89 -11.73 -11.41
C ASN A 230 13.02 -11.61 -12.67
N VAL A 231 13.46 -12.27 -13.75
CA VAL A 231 12.79 -12.33 -15.07
C VAL A 231 11.32 -12.73 -14.96
N ASP A 232 10.95 -13.46 -13.91
CA ASP A 232 9.58 -13.93 -13.68
C ASP A 232 8.55 -12.80 -13.53
N ASN A 233 8.94 -11.63 -13.00
CA ASN A 233 8.02 -10.50 -12.83
C ASN A 233 7.59 -9.89 -14.16
N VAL A 234 8.40 -10.03 -15.21
CA VAL A 234 8.14 -9.44 -16.52
C VAL A 234 7.42 -10.43 -17.43
N ARG A 235 7.48 -11.73 -17.13
CA ARG A 235 6.95 -12.79 -18.01
C ARG A 235 5.47 -12.62 -18.35
N ASN A 236 4.66 -12.20 -17.39
CA ASN A 236 3.22 -12.02 -17.56
C ASN A 236 2.82 -10.55 -17.73
N LEU A 237 3.77 -9.62 -17.74
CA LEU A 237 3.50 -8.19 -17.80
C LEU A 237 2.98 -7.81 -19.20
N ARG A 238 1.73 -7.38 -19.27
CA ARG A 238 1.03 -6.96 -20.50
C ARG A 238 1.03 -5.45 -20.68
N GLN A 239 1.07 -4.71 -19.58
CA GLN A 239 0.99 -3.26 -19.59
C GLN A 239 1.99 -2.66 -18.60
N LEU A 240 2.86 -1.81 -19.13
CA LEU A 240 3.73 -0.94 -18.35
C LEU A 240 3.36 0.52 -18.64
N LYS A 241 2.96 1.25 -17.61
CA LYS A 241 2.67 2.68 -17.67
C LYS A 241 3.63 3.42 -16.75
N VAL A 242 4.36 4.38 -17.31
CA VAL A 242 5.28 5.24 -16.55
C VAL A 242 4.92 6.69 -16.83
N VAL A 243 4.51 7.41 -15.78
CA VAL A 243 4.15 8.82 -15.84
C VAL A 243 5.13 9.59 -14.96
N CYS A 244 6.04 10.31 -15.60
CA CYS A 244 7.02 11.17 -14.93
C CYS A 244 6.81 12.62 -15.38
N PRO A 245 6.74 13.59 -14.45
CA PRO A 245 6.63 14.99 -14.79
C PRO A 245 7.96 15.42 -15.39
N LEU A 246 7.89 16.10 -16.53
CA LEU A 246 9.04 16.76 -17.12
C LEU A 246 9.45 17.90 -16.19
N ARG A 247 10.64 17.80 -15.61
CA ARG A 247 11.22 18.87 -14.80
C ARG A 247 12.21 19.62 -15.66
N PHE A 248 11.93 20.89 -15.91
CA PHE A 248 12.90 21.81 -16.47
C PHE A 248 13.74 22.37 -15.32
N ALA A 249 15.04 22.59 -15.57
CA ALA A 249 15.82 23.42 -14.66
C ALA A 249 15.14 24.80 -14.57
N PRO A 250 15.10 25.45 -13.39
CA PRO A 250 14.62 26.82 -13.31
C PRO A 250 15.39 27.66 -14.32
N ILE A 251 14.66 28.39 -15.16
CA ILE A 251 15.26 29.30 -16.14
C ILE A 251 15.92 30.41 -15.32
N PRO A 252 17.24 30.63 -15.46
CA PRO A 252 17.89 31.73 -14.78
C PRO A 252 17.20 33.03 -15.18
N ALA A 253 16.80 33.84 -14.19
CA ALA A 253 16.36 35.20 -14.43
C ALA A 253 17.60 36.07 -14.56
N ASP A 254 17.85 36.60 -15.77
CA ASP A 254 18.90 37.59 -16.04
C ASP A 254 18.57 38.95 -15.41
#